data_AF-A0A0E3RN42-F1
#
_entry.id   AF-A0A0E3RN42-F1
#
_cell.length_a   1.000
_cell.length_b   1.000
_cell.length_c   1.000
_cell.angle_alpha   90.00
_cell.angle_beta   90.00
_cell.angle_gamma   90.00
#
_symmetry.space_group_name_H-M   'P 1'
#
loop_
_entity.id
_entity.type
_entity.pdbx_description
1 polymer ?
#
loop_
_entity_poly.entity_id
_entity_poly.type
_entity_poly.pdbx_seq_one_letter_code
_entity_poly.pdbx_strand_id
1 'polypeptide(L)'
;MSSEKVPEKNSNSDFEPPWFFAAEENSLKEGNLLRVQPGGRNVLLLKAEGEIHAFTNLCPHAKCPMDRGTLKEFILTCICHGRKFDVRTGECLNDSLQLKRYEWKIEGGKVGVKIE
;
A
#
# COMPACT_ATOMS: atom_id res chain seq x y z
N MET A 1 -31.88 -41.97 19.74
CA MET A 1 -31.91 -40.52 19.47
C MET A 1 -30.55 -40.14 18.92
N SER A 2 -30.42 -40.25 17.60
CA SER A 2 -29.16 -40.05 16.88
C SER A 2 -28.87 -38.55 16.84
N SER A 3 -27.79 -38.11 17.48
CA SER A 3 -27.29 -36.75 17.33
C SER A 3 -26.74 -36.61 15.91
N GLU A 4 -27.48 -35.88 15.07
CA GLU A 4 -27.03 -35.45 13.75
C GLU A 4 -25.80 -34.55 13.93
N LYS A 5 -24.66 -34.99 13.37
CA LYS A 5 -23.46 -34.17 13.30
C LYS A 5 -23.76 -32.96 12.41
N VAL A 6 -23.64 -31.77 12.98
CA VAL A 6 -23.63 -30.51 12.24
C VAL A 6 -22.47 -30.54 11.25
N PRO A 7 -22.68 -30.27 9.95
CA PRO A 7 -21.58 -30.24 8.99
C PRO A 7 -20.69 -29.03 9.28
N GLU A 8 -19.40 -29.29 9.47
CA GLU A 8 -18.35 -28.28 9.60
C GLU A 8 -18.31 -27.43 8.32
N LYS A 9 -18.58 -26.13 8.44
CA LYS A 9 -18.46 -25.18 7.33
C LYS A 9 -16.97 -25.01 7.02
N ASN A 10 -16.47 -25.68 5.99
CA ASN A 10 -15.21 -25.35 5.34
C ASN A 10 -15.28 -23.91 4.82
N SER A 11 -14.68 -22.96 5.53
CA SER A 11 -14.48 -21.59 5.05
C SER A 11 -13.25 -21.50 4.15
N ASN A 12 -13.28 -22.18 3.01
CA ASN A 12 -12.37 -21.87 1.91
C ASN A 12 -13.12 -20.88 1.00
N SER A 13 -13.01 -19.59 1.29
CA SER A 13 -13.44 -18.57 0.35
C SER A 13 -12.32 -18.38 -0.67
N ASP A 14 -12.58 -18.75 -1.93
CA ASP A 14 -11.74 -18.43 -3.12
C ASP A 14 -11.77 -16.92 -3.44
N PHE A 15 -11.78 -16.07 -2.41
CA PHE A 15 -11.85 -14.63 -2.58
C PHE A 15 -10.48 -14.11 -3.01
N GLU A 16 -10.34 -13.82 -4.30
CA GLU A 16 -9.23 -13.04 -4.83
C GLU A 16 -9.50 -11.55 -4.61
N PRO A 17 -8.62 -10.83 -3.87
CA PRO A 17 -8.81 -9.41 -3.64
C PRO A 17 -8.86 -8.62 -4.97
N PRO A 18 -9.85 -7.74 -5.16
CA PRO A 18 -10.03 -7.02 -6.42
C PRO A 18 -8.94 -5.98 -6.69
N TRP A 19 -8.73 -5.71 -7.99
CA TRP A 19 -7.90 -4.60 -8.48
C TRP A 19 -8.75 -3.34 -8.64
N PHE A 20 -8.22 -2.21 -8.16
CA PHE A 20 -8.82 -0.89 -8.40
C PHE A 20 -7.79 0.04 -9.06
N PHE A 21 -8.13 0.58 -10.22
CA PHE A 21 -7.30 1.55 -10.94
C PHE A 21 -7.51 2.96 -10.39
N ALA A 22 -6.42 3.61 -10.00
CA ALA A 22 -6.48 4.77 -9.12
C ALA A 22 -5.70 5.99 -9.62
N ALA A 23 -4.82 5.83 -10.61
CA ALA A 23 -4.06 6.92 -11.21
C ALA A 23 -3.65 6.59 -12.66
N GLU A 24 -3.45 7.61 -13.47
CA GLU A 24 -2.73 7.48 -14.75
C GLU A 24 -1.23 7.28 -14.46
N GLU A 25 -0.57 6.37 -15.17
CA GLU A 25 0.87 6.10 -15.00
C GLU A 25 1.70 7.38 -15.15
N ASN A 26 1.38 8.19 -16.17
CA ASN A 26 2.08 9.44 -16.48
C ASN A 26 1.88 10.55 -15.42
N SER A 27 0.90 10.40 -14.52
CA SER A 27 0.72 11.33 -13.41
C SER A 27 1.72 11.07 -12.26
N LEU A 28 2.25 9.84 -12.16
CA LEU A 28 3.19 9.44 -11.16
C LEU A 28 4.63 9.66 -11.66
N LYS A 29 5.10 10.90 -11.51
CA LYS A 29 6.47 11.29 -11.86
C LYS A 29 7.46 10.81 -10.80
N GLU A 30 8.72 10.72 -11.21
CA GLU A 30 9.84 10.40 -10.32
C GLU A 30 9.85 11.29 -9.07
N GLY A 31 10.04 10.71 -7.90
CA GLY A 31 10.06 11.42 -6.61
C GLY A 31 8.70 11.89 -6.08
N ASN A 32 7.60 11.75 -6.85
CA ASN A 32 6.29 12.19 -6.39
C ASN A 32 5.69 11.24 -5.35
N LEU A 33 4.99 11.83 -4.38
CA LEU A 33 4.12 11.16 -3.42
C LEU A 33 2.67 11.45 -3.78
N LEU A 34 1.96 10.46 -4.29
CA LEU A 34 0.59 10.59 -4.78
C LEU A 34 -0.38 9.81 -3.89
N ARG A 35 -1.25 10.52 -3.17
CA ARG A 35 -2.36 9.92 -2.45
C ARG A 35 -3.50 9.55 -3.40
N VAL A 36 -3.97 8.32 -3.30
CA VAL A 36 -5.13 7.78 -4.04
C VAL A 36 -6.10 7.02 -3.13
N GLN A 37 -7.29 6.70 -3.64
CA GLN A 37 -8.36 6.01 -2.88
C GLN A 37 -8.96 4.77 -3.59
N PRO A 38 -8.16 3.78 -4.03
CA PRO A 38 -8.65 2.51 -4.59
C PRO A 38 -9.53 1.77 -3.58
N GLY A 39 -10.74 1.39 -3.96
CA GLY A 39 -11.68 0.66 -3.08
C GLY A 39 -11.96 1.38 -1.75
N GLY A 40 -11.83 2.71 -1.70
CA GLY A 40 -11.99 3.51 -0.48
C GLY A 40 -10.81 3.43 0.50
N ARG A 41 -9.69 2.77 0.17
CA ARG A 41 -8.49 2.68 1.01
C ARG A 41 -7.53 3.84 0.74
N ASN A 42 -6.98 4.44 1.79
CA ASN A 42 -6.00 5.52 1.66
C ASN A 42 -4.61 4.95 1.32
N VAL A 43 -4.26 5.00 0.03
CA VAL A 43 -3.02 4.43 -0.52
C VAL A 43 -2.10 5.55 -1.00
N LEU A 44 -0.81 5.39 -0.74
CA LEU A 44 0.27 6.19 -1.27
C LEU A 44 0.89 5.44 -2.45
N LEU A 45 0.83 6.04 -3.62
CA LEU A 45 1.65 5.67 -4.77
C LEU A 45 2.87 6.58 -4.80
N LEU A 46 4.04 6.01 -5.06
CA LEU A 46 5.27 6.77 -5.25
C LEU A 46 6.13 6.14 -6.34
N LYS A 47 7.02 6.94 -6.92
CA LYS A 47 8.03 6.46 -7.87
C LYS A 47 9.43 6.80 -7.37
N ALA A 48 10.27 5.78 -7.26
CA ALA A 48 11.66 5.88 -6.79
C ALA A 48 12.58 5.12 -7.75
N GLU A 49 13.58 5.81 -8.30
CA GLU A 49 14.55 5.27 -9.26
C GLU A 49 13.89 4.53 -10.43
N GLY A 50 12.80 5.11 -10.96
CA GLY A 50 12.06 4.52 -12.08
C GLY A 50 11.02 3.45 -11.70
N GLU A 51 11.01 2.98 -10.45
CA GLU A 51 10.08 1.94 -9.99
C GLU A 51 8.90 2.51 -9.21
N ILE A 52 7.70 1.97 -9.46
CA ILE A 52 6.49 2.33 -8.71
C ILE A 52 6.42 1.50 -7.43
N HIS A 53 5.95 2.12 -6.35
CA HIS A 53 5.61 1.42 -5.12
C HIS A 53 4.25 1.88 -4.60
N ALA A 54 3.54 0.96 -3.94
CA ALA A 54 2.22 1.21 -3.35
C ALA A 54 2.21 0.85 -1.87
N PHE A 55 1.79 1.79 -1.04
CA PHE A 55 1.79 1.67 0.42
C PHE A 55 0.50 2.20 1.04
N THR A 56 0.26 1.88 2.31
CA THR A 56 -0.70 2.67 3.07
C THR A 56 -0.21 4.11 3.19
N ASN A 57 -1.12 5.07 3.05
CA ASN A 57 -0.79 6.48 3.23
C ASN A 57 -0.74 6.91 4.71
N LEU A 58 -0.84 5.96 5.66
CA LEU A 58 -0.84 6.26 7.09
C LEU A 58 0.41 5.68 7.74
N CYS A 59 1.22 6.54 8.34
CA CYS A 59 2.41 6.13 9.07
C CYS A 59 2.02 5.11 10.18
N PRO A 60 2.68 3.95 10.27
CA PRO A 60 2.33 2.94 11.28
C PRO A 60 2.52 3.44 12.73
N HIS A 61 3.38 4.45 12.95
CA HIS A 61 3.62 5.07 14.25
C HIS A 61 2.41 5.83 14.79
N ALA A 62 2.00 6.92 14.13
CA ALA A 62 0.98 7.86 14.64
C ALA A 62 -0.06 8.25 13.58
N LYS A 63 -0.24 7.41 12.55
CA LYS A 63 -1.22 7.58 11.45
C LYS A 63 -1.10 8.90 10.67
N CYS A 64 0.08 9.51 10.69
CA CYS A 64 0.35 10.69 9.89
C CYS A 64 0.29 10.41 8.38
N PRO A 65 -0.17 11.39 7.57
CA PRO A 65 -0.21 11.27 6.12
C PRO A 65 1.22 11.14 5.55
N MET A 66 1.50 10.01 4.88
CA MET A 66 2.81 9.75 4.27
C MET A 66 3.01 10.52 2.97
N ASP A 67 1.93 10.93 2.30
CA ASP A 67 1.93 11.81 1.12
C ASP A 67 2.43 13.23 1.42
N ARG A 68 2.50 13.62 2.70
CA ARG A 68 3.14 14.86 3.15
C ARG A 68 4.59 14.69 3.58
N GLY A 69 5.14 13.48 3.43
CA GLY A 69 6.54 13.17 3.74
C GLY A 69 7.51 13.68 2.68
N THR A 70 8.75 13.23 2.77
CA THR A 70 9.77 13.45 1.74
C THR A 70 10.30 12.12 1.24
N LEU A 71 10.55 12.04 -0.06
CA LEU A 71 11.21 10.90 -0.69
C LEU A 71 12.60 11.34 -1.17
N LYS A 72 13.63 10.60 -0.77
CA LYS A 72 14.99 10.77 -1.28
C LYS A 72 15.55 9.39 -1.58
N GLU A 73 15.91 9.16 -2.85
CA GLU A 73 16.29 7.83 -3.34
C GLU A 73 15.20 6.82 -2.92
N PHE A 74 15.55 5.80 -2.14
CA PHE A 74 14.61 4.79 -1.64
C PHE A 74 14.05 5.08 -0.25
N ILE A 75 14.33 6.25 0.34
CA ILE A 75 13.95 6.55 1.73
C ILE A 75 12.76 7.51 1.77
N LEU A 76 11.62 6.99 2.20
CA LEU A 76 10.41 7.76 2.50
C LEU A 76 10.43 8.18 3.97
N THR A 77 10.43 9.49 4.23
CA THR A 77 10.47 10.06 5.58
C THR A 77 9.11 10.65 5.96
N CYS A 78 8.54 10.16 7.06
CA CYS A 78 7.31 10.71 7.64
C CYS A 78 7.56 12.11 8.22
N ILE A 79 6.74 13.08 7.83
CA ILE A 79 6.89 14.49 8.25
C ILE A 79 6.66 14.72 9.76
N CYS A 80 5.90 13.87 10.44
CA CYS A 80 5.55 14.10 11.84
C CYS A 80 6.73 13.89 12.81
N HIS A 81 7.34 12.71 12.75
CA HIS A 81 8.34 12.27 13.74
C HIS A 81 9.60 11.68 13.09
N GLY A 82 9.76 11.85 11.78
CA GLY A 82 10.96 11.44 11.06
C GLY A 82 11.17 9.93 10.94
N ARG A 83 10.11 9.11 11.02
CA ARG A 83 10.22 7.67 10.71
C ARG A 83 10.61 7.49 9.25
N LYS A 84 11.65 6.71 9.00
CA LYS A 84 12.25 6.52 7.68
C LYS A 84 11.94 5.11 7.20
N PHE A 85 11.39 4.97 6.01
CA PHE A 85 11.01 3.68 5.45
C PHE A 85 11.76 3.43 4.14
N ASP A 86 12.33 2.24 3.98
CA ASP A 86 12.83 1.80 2.68
C ASP A 86 11.65 1.41 1.78
N VAL A 87 11.45 2.12 0.67
CA VAL A 87 10.31 1.89 -0.24
C VAL A 87 10.38 0.57 -1.01
N ARG A 88 11.54 -0.11 -1.00
CA ARG A 88 11.70 -1.42 -1.64
C ARG A 88 11.23 -2.55 -0.76
N THR A 89 11.15 -2.35 0.56
CA THR A 89 10.79 -3.39 1.54
C THR A 89 9.58 -3.00 2.40
N GLY A 90 9.40 -1.72 2.69
CA GLY A 90 8.46 -1.16 3.66
C GLY A 90 9.02 -1.07 5.09
N GLU A 91 10.27 -1.53 5.30
CA GLU A 91 10.90 -1.57 6.62
C GLU A 91 11.22 -0.17 7.14
N CYS A 92 10.92 0.06 8.41
CA CYS A 92 11.32 1.27 9.10
C CYS A 92 12.81 1.17 9.51
N LEU A 93 13.64 2.07 9.01
CA LEU A 93 15.09 2.08 9.21
C LEU A 93 15.52 2.59 10.59
N ASN A 94 14.59 3.18 11.36
CA ASN A 94 14.87 3.81 12.64
C ASN A 94 13.82 3.48 13.72
N ASP A 95 13.09 2.38 13.55
CA ASP A 95 12.13 1.84 14.52
C ASP A 95 11.73 0.41 14.11
N SER A 96 11.11 -0.36 15.00
CA SER A 96 10.63 -1.72 14.69
C SER A 96 9.21 -1.71 14.09
N LEU A 97 9.02 -0.91 13.04
CA LEU A 97 7.73 -0.72 12.36
C LEU A 97 7.80 -1.14 10.89
N GLN A 98 6.64 -1.46 10.31
CA GLN A 98 6.52 -1.79 8.89
C GLN A 98 5.44 -0.93 8.23
N LEU A 99 5.77 -0.32 7.09
CA LEU A 99 4.80 0.36 6.26
C LEU A 99 4.06 -0.68 5.40
N LYS A 100 2.73 -0.79 5.56
CA LYS A 100 1.92 -1.77 4.81
C LYS A 100 2.07 -1.51 3.31
N ARG A 101 2.46 -2.55 2.58
CA ARG A 101 2.56 -2.58 1.12
C ARG A 101 1.27 -3.07 0.48
N TYR A 102 1.06 -2.64 -0.75
CA TYR A 102 0.05 -3.20 -1.63
C TYR A 102 0.71 -3.70 -2.91
N GLU A 103 0.14 -4.75 -3.48
CA GLU A 103 0.45 -5.12 -4.85
C GLU A 103 -0.09 -4.05 -5.80
N TRP A 104 0.68 -3.79 -6.87
CA TRP A 104 0.31 -2.84 -7.90
C TRP A 104 0.63 -3.43 -9.28
N LYS A 105 -0.04 -2.91 -10.31
CA LYS A 105 0.25 -3.22 -11.72
C LYS A 105 -0.05 -2.02 -12.61
N ILE A 106 0.51 -2.01 -13.82
CA ILE A 106 0.09 -1.11 -14.89
C ILE A 106 -0.76 -1.89 -15.89
N GLU A 107 -1.93 -1.36 -16.24
CA GLU A 107 -2.80 -1.91 -17.28
C GLU A 107 -3.47 -0.74 -18.02
N GLY A 108 -3.35 -0.71 -19.34
CA GLY A 108 -3.97 0.36 -20.15
C GLY A 108 -3.51 1.78 -19.80
N GLY A 109 -2.24 1.95 -19.37
CA GLY A 109 -1.69 3.25 -18.95
C GLY A 109 -2.11 3.72 -17.57
N LYS A 110 -2.77 2.85 -16.79
CA LYS A 110 -3.26 3.16 -15.44
C LYS A 110 -2.60 2.28 -14.39
N VAL A 111 -2.35 2.85 -13.22
CA VAL A 111 -1.85 2.14 -12.04
C VAL A 111 -3.04 1.55 -11.28
N GLY A 112 -3.07 0.22 -11.21
CA GLY A 112 -4.00 -0.57 -10.41
C GLY A 112 -3.36 -1.00 -9.09
N VAL A 113 -4.17 -1.05 -8.03
CA VAL A 113 -3.75 -1.54 -6.71
C VAL A 113 -4.68 -2.67 -6.27
N LYS A 114 -4.11 -3.78 -5.78
CA LYS A 114 -4.87 -4.91 -5.24
C LYS A 114 -5.30 -4.58 -3.81
N ILE A 115 -6.61 -4.62 -3.52
CA ILE A 115 -7.16 -4.22 -2.22
C ILE A 115 -7.86 -5.39 -1.53
N GLU A 116 -7.36 -5.71 -0.34
CA GLU A 116 -7.90 -6.66 0.63
C GLU A 116 -8.96 -6.06 1.57
#